data_AF-A0A849ZKZ2-F1
#
_entry.id   AF-A0A849ZKZ2-F1
#
_cell.length_a   1.000
_cell.length_b   1.000
_cell.length_c   1.000
_cell.angle_alpha   90.00
_cell.angle_beta   90.00
_cell.angle_gamma   90.00
#
_symmetry.space_group_name_H-M   'P 1'
#
loop_
_entity.id
_entity.type
_entity.pdbx_description
1 polymer ?
#
loop_
_entity_poly.entity_id
_entity_poly.type
_entity_poly.pdbx_seq_one_letter_code
_entity_poly.pdbx_strand_id
1 'polypeptide(L)'
;MRALACSLAASLLFTVSASAFAQGTEAPGDKPADKPADTAAPAEDENVSDADKARSTKLFEEGRALMAEGKYDLACTKLEESHKLRPGIGALFNLADCNERRGRLGTADKLFSEVAERTKA
;
A
#
# COMPACT_ATOMS: atom_id res chain seq x y z
N MET A 1 0.48 -27.33 61.49
CA MET A 1 1.60 -28.28 61.65
C MET A 1 1.92 -28.89 60.29
N ARG A 2 3.17 -28.69 59.80
CA ARG A 2 3.84 -29.28 58.59
C ARG A 2 3.18 -28.94 57.23
N ALA A 3 3.71 -28.13 56.30
CA ALA A 3 5.07 -27.86 55.79
C ALA A 3 5.75 -29.08 55.12
N LEU A 4 5.75 -29.11 53.77
CA LEU A 4 6.70 -29.74 52.83
C LEU A 4 6.16 -29.44 51.40
N ALA A 5 6.58 -28.38 50.71
CA ALA A 5 7.85 -28.21 49.99
C ALA A 5 8.04 -29.23 48.85
N CYS A 6 7.66 -28.86 47.63
CA CYS A 6 8.33 -29.33 46.42
C CYS A 6 8.62 -28.10 45.56
N SER A 7 9.83 -27.60 45.74
CA SER A 7 10.45 -26.53 45.01
C SER A 7 11.12 -27.13 43.76
N LEU A 8 11.28 -26.31 42.72
CA LEU A 8 12.37 -26.29 41.72
C LEU A 8 11.97 -26.53 40.25
N ALA A 9 12.10 -25.42 39.51
CA ALA A 9 12.58 -25.30 38.13
C ALA A 9 11.66 -25.84 37.00
N ALA A 10 11.50 -25.19 35.85
CA ALA A 10 12.38 -24.23 35.21
C ALA A 10 11.56 -23.18 34.46
N SER A 11 11.86 -21.94 34.80
CA SER A 11 11.52 -20.75 34.04
C SER A 11 12.05 -20.89 32.61
N LEU A 12 11.17 -21.15 31.65
CA LEU A 12 11.45 -20.78 30.25
C LEU A 12 11.16 -19.29 30.11
N LEU A 13 12.04 -18.50 30.73
CA LEU A 13 12.29 -17.12 30.37
C LEU A 13 12.83 -17.17 28.94
N PHE A 14 11.94 -17.01 27.97
CA PHE A 14 12.34 -16.61 26.63
C PHE A 14 12.87 -15.17 26.79
N THR A 15 14.16 -15.05 27.08
CA THR A 15 14.87 -13.78 27.00
C THR A 15 14.92 -13.39 25.54
N VAL A 16 13.86 -12.72 25.07
CA VAL A 16 13.92 -11.96 23.83
C VAL A 16 14.98 -10.88 24.07
N SER A 17 16.16 -11.14 23.50
CA SER A 17 17.27 -10.21 23.49
C SER A 17 16.77 -8.91 22.87
N ALA A 18 16.68 -7.86 23.68
CA ALA A 18 16.43 -6.50 23.23
C ALA A 18 17.67 -6.01 22.46
N SER A 19 17.83 -6.47 21.23
CA SER A 19 18.70 -5.81 20.27
C SER A 19 17.98 -4.54 19.85
N ALA A 20 18.41 -3.45 20.48
CA ALA A 20 18.18 -2.09 20.02
C ALA A 20 18.57 -1.98 18.54
N PHE A 21 17.60 -2.05 17.64
CA PHE A 21 17.73 -1.52 16.28
C PHE A 21 17.40 -0.03 16.34
N ALA A 22 18.31 0.73 16.95
CA ALA A 22 18.42 2.16 16.73
C ALA A 22 19.63 2.36 15.83
N GLN A 23 19.39 2.50 14.52
CA GLN A 23 20.03 3.46 13.62
C GLN A 23 19.65 3.15 12.17
N GLY A 24 18.86 4.06 11.60
CA GLY A 24 18.45 4.10 10.21
C GLY A 24 17.75 5.42 9.92
N THR A 25 18.39 6.53 10.31
CA THR A 25 18.01 7.87 9.82
C THR A 25 18.66 8.07 8.46
N GLU A 26 17.98 7.68 7.40
CA GLU A 26 18.33 8.07 6.02
C GLU A 26 17.11 8.67 5.34
N ALA A 27 17.00 9.99 5.46
CA ALA A 27 16.63 10.85 4.34
C ALA A 27 17.75 11.90 4.26
N PRO A 28 18.38 12.05 3.08
CA PRO A 28 17.78 12.92 2.08
C PRO A 28 17.70 12.27 0.70
N GLY A 29 16.71 12.72 -0.07
CA GLY A 29 16.66 12.45 -1.50
C GLY A 29 17.89 13.02 -2.20
N ASP A 30 18.54 12.18 -2.99
CA ASP A 30 19.00 12.45 -4.35
C ASP A 30 19.53 11.14 -4.92
N LYS A 31 18.83 10.54 -5.87
CA LYS A 31 19.46 9.69 -6.88
C LYS A 31 18.82 9.98 -8.24
N PRO A 32 19.63 10.06 -9.30
CA PRO A 32 19.23 10.67 -10.56
C PRO A 32 18.10 9.89 -11.23
N ALA A 33 17.13 10.64 -11.75
CA ALA A 33 16.28 10.17 -12.82
C ALA A 33 17.15 9.98 -14.08
N ASP A 34 17.74 8.80 -14.23
CA ASP A 34 18.07 8.26 -15.54
C ASP A 34 18.19 6.73 -15.48
N LYS A 35 17.05 6.05 -15.68
CA LYS A 35 17.01 4.66 -16.13
C LYS A 35 16.06 4.64 -17.31
N PRO A 36 16.49 4.20 -18.51
CA PRO A 36 15.56 3.94 -19.59
C PRO A 36 14.53 2.93 -19.09
N ALA A 37 13.28 3.35 -19.06
CA ALA A 37 12.14 2.51 -18.75
C ALA A 37 11.85 1.56 -19.92
N ASP A 38 12.80 0.69 -20.25
CA ASP A 38 12.60 -0.45 -21.15
C ASP A 38 12.32 -1.70 -20.31
N THR A 39 11.14 -1.71 -19.72
CA THR A 39 10.38 -2.92 -19.41
C THR A 39 8.94 -2.51 -19.57
N ALA A 40 8.38 -2.82 -20.73
CA ALA A 40 7.10 -2.30 -21.20
C ALA A 40 6.03 -2.40 -20.12
N ALA A 41 5.61 -1.24 -19.61
CA ALA A 41 4.29 -1.10 -19.03
C ALA A 41 3.27 -1.65 -20.05
N PRO A 42 2.19 -2.32 -19.61
CA PRO A 42 1.13 -2.72 -20.53
C PRO A 42 0.70 -1.50 -21.33
N ALA A 43 0.62 -1.66 -22.65
CA ALA A 43 0.36 -0.58 -23.61
C ALA A 43 -0.72 0.34 -23.05
N GLU A 44 -0.28 1.55 -22.69
CA GLU A 44 -1.18 2.62 -22.29
C GLU A 44 -2.08 2.85 -23.49
N ASP A 45 -3.41 2.86 -23.29
CA ASP A 45 -4.33 3.05 -24.40
C ASP A 45 -3.94 4.35 -25.14
N GLU A 46 -3.40 4.17 -26.35
CA GLU A 46 -2.88 5.23 -27.24
C GLU A 46 -3.98 6.29 -27.55
N ASN A 47 -5.23 6.01 -27.19
CA ASN A 47 -6.39 6.86 -27.39
C ASN A 47 -6.82 7.69 -26.16
N VAL A 48 -6.03 7.72 -25.07
CA VAL A 48 -6.32 8.61 -23.93
C VAL A 48 -5.75 10.02 -24.19
N SER A 49 -6.59 11.04 -24.13
CA SER A 49 -6.18 12.43 -24.35
C SER A 49 -5.19 12.92 -23.29
N ASP A 50 -4.30 13.86 -23.63
CA ASP A 50 -3.36 14.43 -22.66
C ASP A 50 -4.07 15.15 -21.51
N ALA A 51 -5.26 15.71 -21.77
CA ALA A 51 -6.11 16.29 -20.74
C ALA A 51 -6.60 15.23 -19.75
N ASP A 52 -7.03 14.06 -20.23
CA ASP A 52 -7.44 12.95 -19.36
C ASP A 52 -6.25 12.35 -18.60
N LYS A 53 -5.07 12.29 -19.21
CA LYS A 53 -3.84 11.88 -18.51
C LYS A 53 -3.53 12.81 -17.35
N ALA A 54 -3.54 14.14 -17.58
CA ALA A 54 -3.29 15.13 -16.55
C ALA A 54 -4.35 15.08 -15.44
N ARG A 55 -5.63 14.97 -15.81
CA ARG A 55 -6.73 14.85 -14.85
C ARG A 55 -6.63 13.57 -14.01
N SER A 56 -6.35 12.43 -14.62
CA SER A 56 -6.18 11.15 -13.92
C SER A 56 -5.04 11.22 -12.90
N THR A 57 -3.90 11.83 -13.27
CA THR A 57 -2.75 12.00 -12.36
C THR A 57 -3.11 12.90 -11.18
N LYS A 58 -3.77 14.04 -11.41
CA LYS A 58 -4.22 14.93 -10.32
C LYS A 58 -5.17 14.22 -9.36
N LEU A 59 -6.15 13.48 -9.88
CA LEU A 59 -7.10 12.72 -9.08
C LEU A 59 -6.42 11.61 -8.27
N PHE A 60 -5.42 10.95 -8.85
CA PHE A 60 -4.62 9.93 -8.15
C PHE A 60 -3.90 10.52 -6.95
N GLU A 61 -3.21 11.65 -7.15
CA GLU A 61 -2.46 12.35 -6.11
C GLU A 61 -3.37 12.85 -4.98
N GLU A 62 -4.51 13.47 -5.33
CA GLU A 62 -5.55 13.87 -4.37
C GLU A 62 -6.07 12.67 -3.57
N GLY A 63 -6.33 11.56 -4.26
CA GLY A 63 -6.78 10.31 -3.63
C GLY A 63 -5.81 9.81 -2.57
N ARG A 64 -4.50 9.78 -2.88
CA ARG A 64 -3.48 9.38 -1.91
C ARG A 64 -3.33 10.35 -0.74
N ALA A 65 -3.44 11.66 -1.00
CA ALA A 65 -3.40 12.66 0.08
C ALA A 65 -4.58 12.45 1.05
N LEU A 66 -5.78 12.24 0.52
CA LEU A 66 -6.97 11.95 1.31
C LEU A 66 -6.86 10.61 2.08
N MET A 67 -6.22 9.59 1.50
CA MET A 67 -5.89 8.35 2.21
C MET A 67 -5.01 8.62 3.43
N ALA A 68 -3.96 9.42 3.27
CA ALA A 68 -3.05 9.77 4.36
C ALA A 68 -3.74 10.58 5.47
N GLU A 69 -4.77 11.35 5.14
CA GLU A 69 -5.61 12.08 6.09
C GLU A 69 -6.71 11.22 6.74
N GLY A 70 -6.85 9.94 6.37
CA GLY A 70 -7.92 9.07 6.87
C GLY A 70 -9.31 9.34 6.26
N LYS A 71 -9.40 10.18 5.22
CA LYS A 71 -10.65 10.57 4.55
C LYS A 71 -11.02 9.59 3.45
N TYR A 72 -11.25 8.33 3.84
CA TYR A 72 -11.33 7.21 2.89
C TYR A 72 -12.50 7.31 1.91
N ASP A 73 -13.66 7.84 2.32
CA ASP A 73 -14.80 8.04 1.41
C ASP A 73 -14.44 8.95 0.23
N LEU A 74 -13.78 10.07 0.53
CA LEU A 74 -13.33 11.03 -0.50
C LEU A 74 -12.18 10.45 -1.31
N ALA A 75 -11.24 9.76 -0.67
CA ALA A 75 -10.13 9.12 -1.35
C ALA A 75 -10.61 8.11 -2.40
N CYS A 76 -11.55 7.23 -2.05
CA CYS A 76 -12.09 6.25 -2.98
C CYS A 76 -12.72 6.94 -4.21
N THR A 77 -13.53 7.98 -4.01
CA THR A 77 -14.13 8.73 -5.14
C THR A 77 -13.07 9.24 -6.10
N LYS A 78 -11.98 9.82 -5.59
CA LYS A 78 -10.88 10.34 -6.43
C LYS A 78 -10.13 9.24 -7.16
N LEU A 79 -9.84 8.14 -6.47
CA LEU A 79 -9.13 6.99 -7.05
C LEU A 79 -9.97 6.26 -8.09
N GLU A 80 -11.29 6.14 -7.90
CA GLU A 80 -12.20 5.62 -8.90
C GLU A 80 -12.23 6.48 -10.16
N GLU A 81 -12.33 7.81 -10.02
CA GLU A 81 -12.28 8.71 -11.18
C GLU A 81 -10.92 8.63 -11.90
N SER A 82 -9.82 8.58 -11.14
CA SER A 82 -8.47 8.42 -11.70
C SER A 82 -8.35 7.13 -12.52
N HIS A 83 -8.78 6.01 -11.96
CA HIS A 83 -8.71 4.70 -12.61
C HIS A 83 -9.66 4.58 -13.81
N LYS A 84 -10.83 5.24 -13.76
CA LYS A 84 -11.76 5.29 -14.92
C LYS A 84 -11.17 6.05 -16.11
N LEU A 85 -10.44 7.14 -15.85
CA LEU A 85 -9.78 7.90 -16.91
C LEU A 85 -8.55 7.18 -17.45
N ARG A 86 -7.75 6.58 -16.57
CA ARG A 86 -6.56 5.81 -16.94
C ARG A 86 -6.42 4.60 -16.03
N PRO A 87 -6.86 3.41 -16.48
CA PRO A 87 -6.68 2.18 -15.71
C PRO A 87 -5.20 1.92 -15.45
N GLY A 88 -4.84 1.74 -14.20
CA GLY A 88 -3.46 1.51 -13.80
C GLY A 88 -3.36 0.78 -12.47
N ILE A 89 -2.30 -0.01 -12.31
CA ILE A 89 -2.07 -0.85 -11.11
C ILE A 89 -2.05 -0.02 -9.83
N GLY A 90 -1.36 1.13 -9.83
CA GLY A 90 -1.30 2.00 -8.64
C GLY A 90 -2.67 2.53 -8.21
N ALA A 91 -3.50 2.97 -9.17
CA ALA A 91 -4.86 3.44 -8.87
C ALA A 91 -5.77 2.30 -8.40
N LEU A 92 -5.65 1.12 -9.02
CA LEU A 92 -6.41 -0.07 -8.63
C LEU A 92 -6.06 -0.55 -7.22
N PHE A 93 -4.77 -0.57 -6.87
CA PHE A 93 -4.29 -0.93 -5.54
C PHE A 93 -4.80 0.05 -4.47
N ASN A 94 -4.68 1.36 -4.71
CA ASN A 94 -5.17 2.35 -3.75
C ASN A 94 -6.70 2.30 -3.62
N LEU A 95 -7.42 1.95 -4.68
CA LEU A 95 -8.87 1.72 -4.63
C LEU A 95 -9.21 0.49 -3.76
N ALA A 96 -8.40 -0.57 -3.82
CA ALA A 96 -8.54 -1.72 -2.94
C ALA A 96 -8.30 -1.31 -1.46
N ASP A 97 -7.18 -0.64 -1.17
CA ASP A 97 -6.81 -0.17 0.18
C ASP A 97 -7.88 0.77 0.76
N CYS A 98 -8.38 1.73 -0.02
CA CYS A 98 -9.42 2.64 0.49
C CYS A 98 -10.74 1.90 0.80
N ASN A 99 -11.10 0.87 0.02
CA ASN A 99 -12.29 0.06 0.31
C ASN A 99 -12.08 -0.81 1.55
N GLU A 100 -10.88 -1.35 1.77
CA GLU A 100 -10.54 -2.09 2.98
C GLU A 100 -10.68 -1.22 4.23
N ARG A 101 -10.11 -0.01 4.19
CA ARG A 101 -10.16 0.94 5.32
C ARG A 101 -11.57 1.42 5.66
N ARG A 102 -12.51 1.31 4.71
CA ARG A 102 -13.95 1.61 4.89
C ARG A 102 -14.76 0.39 5.32
N GLY A 103 -14.12 -0.76 5.54
CA GLY A 103 -14.77 -2.02 5.92
C GLY A 103 -15.45 -2.75 4.77
N ARG A 104 -15.25 -2.33 3.51
CA ARG A 104 -15.81 -3.00 2.32
C ARG A 104 -14.91 -4.15 1.87
N LEU A 105 -14.67 -5.10 2.77
CA LEU A 105 -13.66 -6.16 2.62
C LEU A 105 -13.85 -7.02 1.37
N GLY A 106 -15.09 -7.39 1.04
CA GLY A 106 -15.36 -8.17 -0.18
C GLY A 106 -15.11 -7.42 -1.49
N THR A 107 -15.16 -6.08 -1.48
CA THR A 107 -14.75 -5.27 -2.63
C THR A 107 -13.23 -5.16 -2.68
N ALA A 108 -12.60 -4.90 -1.54
CA ALA A 108 -11.15 -4.78 -1.43
C ALA A 108 -10.44 -6.08 -1.88
N ASP A 109 -10.90 -7.23 -1.40
CA ASP A 109 -10.36 -8.55 -1.75
C ASP A 109 -10.35 -8.81 -3.27
N LYS A 110 -11.46 -8.49 -3.95
CA LYS A 110 -11.55 -8.61 -5.41
C LYS A 110 -10.53 -7.71 -6.12
N LEU A 111 -10.42 -6.46 -5.69
CA LEU A 111 -9.51 -5.50 -6.30
C LEU A 111 -8.04 -5.84 -6.02
N PHE A 112 -7.71 -6.29 -4.81
CA PHE A 112 -6.36 -6.76 -4.48
C PHE A 112 -5.98 -8.02 -5.26
N SER A 113 -6.92 -8.96 -5.39
CA SER A 113 -6.71 -10.14 -6.23
C SER A 113 -6.44 -9.75 -7.68
N GLU A 114 -7.20 -8.80 -8.21
CA GLU A 114 -6.98 -8.28 -9.56
C GLU A 114 -5.62 -7.60 -9.72
N VAL A 115 -5.17 -6.82 -8.73
CA VAL A 115 -3.80 -6.27 -8.70
C VAL A 115 -2.78 -7.40 -8.74
N ALA A 116 -2.94 -8.42 -7.90
CA ALA A 116 -2.03 -9.56 -7.84
C ALA A 116 -1.97 -10.28 -9.19
N GLU A 117 -3.12 -10.60 -9.80
CA GLU A 117 -3.19 -11.23 -11.13
C GLU A 117 -2.46 -10.42 -12.21
N ARG A 118 -2.63 -9.09 -12.23
CA ARG A 118 -2.03 -8.23 -13.26
C ARG A 118 -0.54 -7.95 -13.04
N THR A 119 0.04 -8.32 -11.90
CA THR A 119 1.43 -8.00 -11.51
C THR A 119 2.32 -9.22 -11.31
N LYS A 120 1.82 -10.42 -11.64
CA LYS A 120 2.64 -11.65 -11.64
C LYS A 120 3.81 -11.51 -12.61
N ALA A 121 4.99 -12.00 -12.18
CA ALA A 121 6.23 -12.03 -12.95
C ALA A 121 6.37 -13.32 -13.77
#